data_AF-A0A7S0LWN1-F1
#
_entry.id   AF-A0A7S0LWN1-F1
#
_cell.length_a   1.000
_cell.length_b   1.000
_cell.length_c   1.000
_cell.angle_alpha   90.00
_cell.angle_beta   90.00
_cell.angle_gamma   90.00
#
_symmetry.space_group_name_H-M   'P 1'
#
loop_
_entity.id
_entity.type
_entity.pdbx_description
1 polymer ?
#
loop_
_entity_poly.entity_id
_entity_poly.type
_entity_poly.pdbx_seq_one_letter_code
_entity_poly.pdbx_strand_id
1 'polypeptide(L)'
;LHVVLDDQVYIAQGAGEIALKGAFRCFSPVRAMQYNAFCDDFGPVNMAAVIDFIKGLDCETEAYPDHKIVCLVQQGKRHLTNAIFLFGAYMILKLDMTAEQVAERFYWLEPTLIEPYRDATFTEADFHLHLLDCWRGLEKGKSHGWVQYASSGYMWGEIDIEQYEHYNNPANGYMHIVVPGKFVAFQ
;
A
#
# COMPACT_ATOMS: atom_id res chain seq x y z
N LEU A 1 -17.84 1.49 7.41
CA LEU A 1 -16.85 0.58 8.02
C LEU A 1 -16.94 -0.73 7.26
N HIS A 2 -15.87 -1.18 6.62
CA HIS A 2 -15.86 -2.43 5.85
C HIS A 2 -14.79 -3.36 6.39
N VAL A 3 -15.08 -4.67 6.45
CA VAL A 3 -14.11 -5.69 6.85
C VAL A 3 -13.09 -5.88 5.74
N VAL A 4 -11.81 -5.97 6.11
CA VAL A 4 -10.72 -6.20 5.17
C VAL A 4 -10.00 -7.52 5.49
N LEU A 5 -9.63 -7.77 6.76
CA LEU A 5 -8.92 -8.98 7.18
C LEU A 5 -9.66 -9.68 8.32
N ASP A 6 -10.14 -10.90 8.06
CA ASP A 6 -10.63 -11.91 9.03
C ASP A 6 -11.45 -11.37 10.20
N ASP A 7 -12.37 -10.45 9.92
CA ASP A 7 -13.18 -9.73 10.91
C ASP A 7 -12.37 -8.98 11.97
N GLN A 8 -11.04 -8.91 11.89
CA GLN A 8 -10.20 -8.18 12.83
C GLN A 8 -9.91 -6.77 12.33
N VAL A 9 -9.61 -6.61 11.03
CA VAL A 9 -9.18 -5.34 10.46
C VAL A 9 -10.26 -4.78 9.53
N TYR A 10 -10.54 -3.49 9.73
CA TYR A 10 -11.57 -2.75 9.02
C TYR A 10 -10.98 -1.48 8.40
N ILE A 11 -11.62 -0.97 7.35
CA ILE A 11 -11.30 0.33 6.75
C ILE A 11 -12.47 1.31 6.93
N ALA A 12 -12.14 2.57 7.20
CA ALA A 12 -13.10 3.67 7.23
C ALA A 12 -12.47 4.97 6.72
N GLN A 13 -13.25 5.77 5.98
CA GLN A 13 -12.85 7.13 5.59
C GLN A 13 -13.47 8.18 6.53
N GLY A 14 -12.74 9.26 6.81
CA GLY A 14 -13.20 10.36 7.66
C GLY A 14 -12.42 10.50 8.94
N ALA A 15 -11.69 11.61 9.08
CA ALA A 15 -11.09 12.03 10.33
C ALA A 15 -12.07 12.95 11.06
N GLY A 16 -12.74 12.41 12.07
CA GLY A 16 -13.65 13.18 12.92
C GLY A 16 -14.75 12.29 13.46
N GLU A 17 -14.60 11.88 14.72
CA GLU A 17 -15.68 11.30 15.54
C GLU A 17 -16.27 9.95 15.10
N ILE A 18 -15.46 8.99 14.65
CA ILE A 18 -15.85 7.62 14.97
C ILE A 18 -15.55 7.44 16.45
N ALA A 19 -16.54 7.71 17.30
CA ALA A 19 -16.52 7.36 18.72
C ALA A 19 -16.52 5.83 18.84
N LEU A 20 -15.36 5.22 18.57
CA LEU A 20 -15.15 3.79 18.74
C LEU A 20 -15.27 3.48 20.23
N LYS A 21 -16.32 2.74 20.58
CA LYS A 21 -16.57 2.24 21.94
C LYS A 21 -16.23 0.75 21.98
N GLY A 22 -15.78 0.27 23.15
CA GLY A 22 -15.49 -1.16 23.34
C GLY A 22 -14.17 -1.59 22.67
N ALA A 23 -14.16 -2.77 22.06
CA ALA A 23 -12.95 -3.45 21.57
C ALA A 23 -12.39 -2.90 20.24
N PHE A 24 -12.73 -1.67 19.84
CA PHE A 24 -12.25 -1.09 18.57
C PHE A 24 -11.06 -0.16 18.80
N ARG A 25 -10.06 -0.21 17.91
CA ARG A 25 -8.86 0.63 17.96
C ARG A 25 -8.62 1.32 16.62
N CYS A 26 -8.15 2.56 16.66
CA CYS A 26 -7.78 3.27 15.44
C CYS A 26 -6.32 3.00 15.08
N PHE A 27 -6.08 2.60 13.84
CA PHE A 27 -4.76 2.62 13.20
C PHE A 27 -4.79 3.67 12.09
N SER A 28 -3.75 4.50 12.01
CA SER A 28 -3.69 5.55 11.00
C SER A 28 -2.40 5.42 10.20
N PRO A 29 -2.45 4.92 8.95
CA PRO A 29 -1.26 4.71 8.13
C PRO A 29 -0.76 6.00 7.45
N VAL A 30 -0.86 7.15 8.12
CA VAL A 30 -0.64 8.48 7.49
C VAL A 30 0.68 8.55 6.73
N ARG A 31 1.78 8.05 7.32
CA ARG A 31 3.11 8.09 6.69
C ARG A 31 3.15 7.25 5.41
N ALA A 32 2.62 6.02 5.46
CA ALA A 32 2.53 5.13 4.29
C ALA A 32 1.55 5.63 3.21
N MET A 33 0.65 6.55 3.53
CA MET A 33 -0.29 7.13 2.58
C MET A 33 0.17 8.45 1.95
N GLN A 34 1.37 8.93 2.30
CA GLN A 34 1.93 10.12 1.66
C GLN A 34 2.47 9.76 0.28
N TYR A 35 1.94 10.45 -0.74
CA TYR A 35 2.42 10.36 -2.12
C TYR A 35 2.79 11.76 -2.59
N ASN A 36 4.00 11.89 -3.14
CA ASN A 36 4.49 13.15 -3.68
C ASN A 36 4.20 13.20 -5.17
N ALA A 37 3.08 13.84 -5.53
CA ALA A 37 2.66 13.98 -6.92
C ALA A 37 3.63 14.83 -7.74
N PHE A 38 3.92 14.42 -8.97
CA PHE A 38 4.62 15.25 -9.93
C PHE A 38 3.65 16.20 -10.66
N CYS A 39 2.48 15.68 -11.01
CA CYS A 39 1.39 16.44 -11.62
C CYS A 39 0.05 16.03 -10.98
N ASP A 40 -0.83 15.34 -11.72
CA ASP A 40 -2.11 14.87 -11.20
C ASP A 40 -2.10 13.38 -10.82
N ASP A 41 -0.94 12.73 -10.95
CA ASP A 41 -0.69 11.40 -10.41
C ASP A 41 -0.82 11.40 -8.88
N PHE A 42 -1.34 10.30 -8.32
CA PHE A 42 -1.57 10.20 -6.87
C PHE A 42 -1.13 8.86 -6.27
N GLY A 43 -0.59 7.96 -7.09
CA GLY A 43 -0.20 6.63 -6.68
C GLY A 43 0.07 5.68 -7.86
N PRO A 44 0.25 4.38 -7.60
CA PRO A 44 0.26 3.78 -6.26
C PRO A 44 1.45 4.28 -5.42
N VAL A 45 1.34 4.15 -4.09
CA VAL A 45 2.46 4.48 -3.19
C VAL A 45 3.65 3.55 -3.43
N ASN A 46 4.84 4.02 -3.06
CA ASN A 46 6.09 3.33 -3.35
C ASN A 46 6.35 2.13 -2.40
N MET A 47 7.43 1.37 -2.64
CA MET A 47 7.72 0.17 -1.86
C MET A 47 8.04 0.45 -0.39
N ALA A 48 8.60 1.61 -0.06
CA ALA A 48 8.83 1.99 1.32
C ALA A 48 7.52 2.20 2.09
N ALA A 49 6.56 2.89 1.47
CA ALA A 49 5.22 3.03 2.01
C ALA A 49 4.51 1.68 2.19
N VAL A 50 4.65 0.75 1.23
CA VAL A 50 4.13 -0.62 1.36
C VAL A 50 4.71 -1.32 2.59
N ILE A 51 6.03 -1.27 2.75
CA ILE A 51 6.76 -1.90 3.87
C ILE A 51 6.34 -1.29 5.21
N ASP A 52 6.28 0.05 5.29
CA ASP A 52 5.87 0.77 6.49
C ASP A 52 4.42 0.45 6.88
N PHE A 53 3.51 0.35 5.90
CA PHE A 53 2.14 -0.06 6.16
C PHE A 53 2.05 -1.46 6.75
N ILE A 54 2.77 -2.43 6.17
CA ILE A 54 2.75 -3.81 6.65
C ILE A 54 3.32 -3.89 8.06
N LYS A 55 4.48 -3.29 8.32
CA LYS A 55 5.08 -3.25 9.66
C LYS A 55 4.15 -2.60 10.68
N GLY A 56 3.50 -1.49 10.31
CA GLY A 56 2.57 -0.79 11.18
C GLY A 56 1.32 -1.61 11.52
N LEU A 57 0.72 -2.27 10.52
CA LEU A 57 -0.46 -3.09 10.72
C LEU A 57 -0.14 -4.37 11.51
N ASP A 58 1.01 -4.99 11.25
CA ASP A 58 1.52 -6.12 12.03
C ASP A 58 1.66 -5.76 13.51
N CYS A 59 2.36 -4.66 13.79
CA CYS A 59 2.56 -4.17 15.15
C CYS A 59 1.23 -3.94 15.88
N GLU A 60 0.25 -3.30 15.22
CA GLU A 60 -1.05 -3.02 15.85
C GLU A 60 -1.87 -4.30 16.09
N THR A 61 -1.88 -5.23 15.12
CA THR A 61 -2.65 -6.49 15.24
C THR A 61 -2.04 -7.45 16.26
N GLU A 62 -0.71 -7.49 16.38
CA GLU A 62 0.02 -8.29 17.37
C GLU A 62 -0.08 -7.70 18.77
N ALA A 63 -0.05 -6.37 18.91
CA ALA A 63 -0.20 -5.71 20.20
C ALA A 63 -1.62 -5.85 20.78
N TYR A 64 -2.63 -6.00 19.91
CA TYR A 64 -4.04 -5.99 20.31
C TYR A 64 -4.86 -7.10 19.61
N PRO A 65 -4.55 -8.38 19.85
CA PRO A 65 -5.18 -9.50 19.13
C PRO A 65 -6.69 -9.61 19.37
N ASP A 66 -7.16 -9.22 20.57
CA ASP A 66 -8.59 -9.26 20.93
C ASP A 66 -9.38 -8.02 20.46
N HIS A 67 -8.72 -7.07 19.79
CA HIS A 67 -9.34 -5.83 19.32
C HIS A 67 -9.61 -5.85 17.82
N LYS A 68 -10.63 -5.09 17.44
CA LYS A 68 -11.00 -4.79 16.06
C LYS A 68 -10.23 -3.53 15.64
N ILE A 69 -9.29 -3.67 14.72
CA ILE A 69 -8.47 -2.56 14.23
C ILE A 69 -9.18 -1.85 13.10
N VAL A 70 -9.35 -0.54 13.21
CA VAL A 70 -9.97 0.33 12.21
C VAL A 70 -8.89 1.20 11.60
N CYS A 71 -8.52 0.90 10.36
CA CYS A 71 -7.63 1.71 9.55
C CYS A 71 -8.38 2.96 9.07
N LEU A 72 -8.05 4.10 9.66
CA LEU A 72 -8.62 5.39 9.31
C LEU A 72 -7.89 5.99 8.12
N VAL A 73 -8.66 6.27 7.07
CA VAL A 73 -8.16 6.81 5.80
C VAL A 73 -8.75 8.19 5.60
N GLN A 74 -7.98 9.09 5.00
CA GLN A 74 -8.48 10.40 4.63
C GLN A 74 -9.65 10.28 3.64
N GLN A 75 -10.60 11.22 3.71
CA GLN A 75 -11.72 11.28 2.77
C GLN A 75 -11.23 11.54 1.34
N GLY A 76 -11.85 10.88 0.36
CA GLY A 76 -11.57 11.05 -1.06
C GLY A 76 -11.15 9.75 -1.77
N LYS A 77 -11.48 9.67 -3.07
CA LYS A 77 -11.29 8.45 -3.87
C LYS A 77 -9.82 8.03 -3.95
N ARG A 78 -8.92 8.98 -4.21
CA ARG A 78 -7.46 8.76 -4.31
C ARG A 78 -6.86 8.15 -3.04
N HIS A 79 -7.26 8.67 -1.87
CA HIS A 79 -6.84 8.11 -0.58
C HIS A 79 -7.39 6.71 -0.35
N LEU A 80 -8.66 6.46 -0.72
CA LEU A 80 -9.24 5.13 -0.64
C LEU A 80 -8.51 4.16 -1.57
N THR A 81 -8.26 4.51 -2.84
CA THR A 81 -7.53 3.68 -3.79
C THR A 81 -6.16 3.27 -3.20
N ASN A 82 -5.37 4.21 -2.70
CA ASN A 82 -4.06 3.90 -2.12
C ASN A 82 -4.15 3.02 -0.87
N ALA A 83 -5.14 3.24 0.01
CA ALA A 83 -5.33 2.40 1.17
C ALA A 83 -5.73 0.96 0.79
N ILE A 84 -6.62 0.80 -0.20
CA ILE A 84 -7.02 -0.51 -0.71
C ILE A 84 -5.83 -1.21 -1.37
N PHE A 85 -5.02 -0.48 -2.16
CA PHE A 85 -3.77 -1.01 -2.71
C PHE A 85 -2.85 -1.56 -1.61
N LEU A 86 -2.61 -0.78 -0.54
CA LEU A 86 -1.78 -1.18 0.60
C LEU A 86 -2.29 -2.43 1.31
N PHE A 87 -3.61 -2.54 1.52
CA PHE A 87 -4.21 -3.76 2.07
C PHE A 87 -4.03 -4.97 1.15
N GLY A 88 -4.19 -4.79 -0.16
CA GLY A 88 -3.91 -5.86 -1.11
C GLY A 88 -2.44 -6.25 -1.14
N ALA A 89 -1.53 -5.28 -1.02
CA ALA A 89 -0.10 -5.55 -0.90
C ALA A 89 0.23 -6.34 0.38
N TYR A 90 -0.41 -6.03 1.50
CA TYR A 90 -0.33 -6.82 2.73
C TYR A 90 -0.79 -8.27 2.52
N MET A 91 -1.96 -8.46 1.91
CA MET A 91 -2.50 -9.79 1.61
C MET A 91 -1.58 -10.61 0.70
N ILE A 92 -0.99 -9.99 -0.33
CA ILE A 92 -0.07 -10.67 -1.26
C ILE A 92 1.24 -11.00 -0.56
N LEU A 93 1.87 -10.03 0.10
CA LEU A 93 3.22 -10.20 0.64
C LEU A 93 3.22 -11.06 1.90
N LYS A 94 2.32 -10.79 2.86
CA LYS A 94 2.28 -11.48 4.16
C LYS A 94 1.36 -12.70 4.20
N LEU A 95 0.20 -12.65 3.54
CA LEU A 95 -0.79 -13.74 3.60
C LEU A 95 -0.72 -14.71 2.41
N ASP A 96 0.28 -14.54 1.52
CA ASP A 96 0.49 -15.39 0.34
C ASP A 96 -0.75 -15.49 -0.59
N MET A 97 -1.60 -14.46 -0.61
CA MET A 97 -2.74 -14.41 -1.53
C MET A 97 -2.29 -14.04 -2.95
N THR A 98 -2.97 -14.59 -3.96
CA THR A 98 -2.85 -14.16 -5.36
C THR A 98 -3.54 -12.81 -5.58
N ALA A 99 -3.15 -12.09 -6.63
CA ALA A 99 -3.79 -10.81 -6.96
C ALA A 99 -5.32 -10.96 -7.20
N GLU A 100 -5.74 -12.07 -7.80
CA GLU A 100 -7.15 -12.41 -8.02
C GLU A 100 -7.90 -12.64 -6.71
N GLN A 101 -7.33 -13.43 -5.79
CA GLN A 101 -7.93 -13.63 -4.46
C GLN A 101 -8.06 -12.32 -3.71
N VAL A 102 -7.09 -11.41 -3.81
CA VAL A 102 -7.19 -10.07 -3.22
C VAL A 102 -8.32 -9.28 -3.85
N ALA A 103 -8.46 -9.30 -5.18
CA ALA A 103 -9.55 -8.59 -5.85
C ALA A 103 -10.93 -9.09 -5.39
N GLU A 104 -11.10 -10.39 -5.17
CA GLU A 104 -12.33 -10.97 -4.62
C GLU A 104 -12.69 -10.42 -3.22
N ARG A 105 -11.69 -10.13 -2.38
CA ARG A 105 -11.90 -9.52 -1.05
C ARG A 105 -12.50 -8.11 -1.12
N PHE A 106 -12.34 -7.43 -2.25
CA PHE A 106 -12.81 -6.06 -2.46
C PHE A 106 -14.02 -5.96 -3.39
N TYR A 107 -14.77 -7.04 -3.64
CA TYR A 107 -16.01 -6.99 -4.44
C TYR A 107 -17.11 -6.08 -3.89
N TRP A 108 -17.04 -5.74 -2.60
CA TRP A 108 -17.94 -4.75 -1.99
C TRP A 108 -17.63 -3.31 -2.42
N LEU A 109 -16.45 -3.06 -2.99
CA LEU A 109 -15.98 -1.73 -3.34
C LEU A 109 -16.53 -1.31 -4.70
N GLU A 110 -17.48 -0.38 -4.68
CA GLU A 110 -18.03 0.17 -5.92
C GLU A 110 -16.97 0.95 -6.72
N PRO A 111 -16.90 0.78 -8.06
CA PRO A 111 -15.93 1.50 -8.89
C PRO A 111 -16.01 3.04 -8.77
N THR A 112 -17.18 3.57 -8.40
CA THR A 112 -17.41 5.01 -8.21
C THR A 112 -16.71 5.58 -6.98
N LEU A 113 -16.30 4.74 -6.02
CA LEU A 113 -15.66 5.14 -4.76
C LEU A 113 -14.13 5.25 -4.87
N ILE A 114 -13.55 4.70 -5.92
CA ILE A 114 -12.12 4.74 -6.20
C ILE A 114 -11.82 5.44 -7.52
N GLU A 115 -10.56 5.80 -7.69
CA GLU A 115 -10.03 6.37 -8.92
C GLU A 115 -8.91 5.44 -9.41
N PRO A 116 -8.89 5.05 -10.70
CA PRO A 116 -7.75 4.36 -11.30
C PRO A 116 -6.49 5.23 -11.28
N TYR A 117 -5.32 4.60 -11.27
CA TYR A 117 -4.05 5.31 -11.35
C TYR A 117 -3.80 5.85 -12.76
N ARG A 118 -3.15 7.01 -12.82
CA ARG A 118 -2.79 7.71 -14.04
C ARG A 118 -1.30 8.02 -14.07
N ASP A 119 -0.81 8.42 -15.23
CA ASP A 119 0.56 8.85 -15.45
C ASP A 119 0.85 10.26 -14.88
N ALA A 120 2.14 10.58 -14.77
CA ALA A 120 2.68 11.82 -14.23
C ALA A 120 2.79 12.94 -15.28
N THR A 121 1.81 13.07 -16.18
CA THR A 121 1.79 14.12 -17.22
C THR A 121 0.82 15.26 -16.90
N PHE A 122 1.03 16.39 -17.58
CA PHE A 122 0.17 17.58 -17.50
C PHE A 122 -1.07 17.49 -18.40
N THR A 123 -1.20 16.43 -19.19
CA THR A 123 -2.32 16.26 -20.13
C THR A 123 -3.39 15.35 -19.56
N GLU A 124 -4.50 15.18 -20.26
CA GLU A 124 -5.47 14.14 -19.92
C GLU A 124 -4.83 12.76 -20.08
N ALA A 125 -5.09 11.85 -19.12
CA ALA A 125 -4.56 10.50 -19.15
C ALA A 125 -5.33 9.65 -20.18
N ASP A 126 -4.63 9.03 -21.12
CA ASP A 126 -5.17 8.12 -22.12
C ASP A 126 -5.08 6.64 -21.70
N PHE A 127 -4.36 6.35 -20.62
CA PHE A 127 -4.18 5.02 -20.05
C PHE A 127 -4.28 5.05 -18.52
N HIS A 128 -4.93 4.04 -17.95
CA HIS A 128 -5.15 3.94 -16.51
C HIS A 128 -4.80 2.54 -16.01
N LEU A 129 -4.09 2.49 -14.88
CA LEU A 129 -3.83 1.25 -14.15
C LEU A 129 -4.85 1.07 -13.03
N HIS A 130 -5.37 -0.15 -12.89
CA HIS A 130 -6.29 -0.51 -11.83
C HIS A 130 -5.57 -1.25 -10.71
N LEU A 131 -6.22 -1.35 -9.55
CA LEU A 131 -5.68 -2.06 -8.38
C LEU A 131 -5.20 -3.48 -8.72
N LEU A 132 -5.97 -4.22 -9.52
CA LEU A 132 -5.62 -5.57 -9.96
C LEU A 132 -4.34 -5.61 -10.79
N ASP A 133 -4.09 -4.61 -11.64
CA ASP A 133 -2.87 -4.54 -12.45
C ASP A 133 -1.64 -4.35 -11.55
N CYS A 134 -1.75 -3.44 -10.57
CA CYS A 134 -0.69 -3.20 -9.59
C CYS A 134 -0.41 -4.44 -8.73
N TRP A 135 -1.46 -5.14 -8.27
CA TRP A 135 -1.34 -6.37 -7.48
C TRP A 135 -0.71 -7.52 -8.26
N ARG A 136 -1.09 -7.71 -9.53
CA ARG A 136 -0.43 -8.70 -10.41
C ARG A 136 1.05 -8.39 -10.61
N GLY A 137 1.39 -7.10 -10.75
CA GLY A 137 2.77 -6.64 -10.81
C GLY A 137 3.55 -7.00 -9.53
N LEU A 138 2.96 -6.74 -8.36
CA LEU A 138 3.55 -7.05 -7.06
C LEU A 138 3.73 -8.55 -6.85
N GLU A 139 2.70 -9.35 -7.14
CA GLU A 139 2.74 -10.81 -7.07
C GLU A 139 3.83 -11.38 -7.97
N LYS A 140 3.98 -10.85 -9.19
CA LYS A 140 5.06 -11.26 -10.09
C LYS A 140 6.45 -10.86 -9.56
N GLY A 141 6.59 -9.68 -8.97
CA GLY A 141 7.83 -9.29 -8.28
C GLY A 141 8.16 -10.24 -7.13
N LYS A 142 7.15 -10.63 -6.35
CA LYS A 142 7.29 -11.62 -5.26
C LYS A 142 7.70 -13.00 -5.77
N SER A 143 7.12 -13.49 -6.85
CA SER A 143 7.46 -14.81 -7.42
C SER A 143 8.89 -14.89 -7.97
N HIS A 144 9.48 -13.74 -8.33
CA HIS A 144 10.89 -13.61 -8.68
C HIS A 144 11.82 -13.32 -7.49
N GLY A 145 11.29 -13.22 -6.26
CA GLY A 145 12.06 -12.92 -5.06
C GLY A 145 12.51 -11.47 -4.92
N TRP A 146 12.06 -10.57 -5.80
CA TRP A 146 12.47 -9.15 -5.75
C TRP A 146 11.97 -8.46 -4.49
N VAL A 147 10.76 -8.83 -4.06
CA VAL A 147 10.15 -8.36 -2.83
C VAL A 147 9.60 -9.56 -2.06
N GLN A 148 9.91 -9.63 -0.77
CA GLN A 148 9.38 -10.66 0.13
C GLN A 148 9.06 -10.06 1.48
N TYR A 149 8.05 -10.61 2.16
CA TYR A 149 7.73 -10.23 3.52
C TYR A 149 8.88 -10.59 4.46
N ALA A 150 9.24 -9.67 5.33
CA ALA A 150 10.17 -9.89 6.42
C ALA A 150 9.53 -9.42 7.72
N SER A 151 9.47 -10.30 8.72
CA SER A 151 8.92 -9.97 10.05
C SER A 151 9.79 -8.96 10.82
N SER A 152 11.04 -8.77 10.41
CA SER A 152 11.98 -7.84 11.03
C SER A 152 13.10 -7.45 10.06
N GLY A 153 13.84 -6.41 10.42
CA GLY A 153 15.01 -5.97 9.66
C GLY A 153 14.71 -4.99 8.54
N TYR A 154 15.76 -4.70 7.77
CA TYR A 154 15.76 -3.72 6.68
C TYR A 154 15.66 -4.35 5.29
N MET A 155 15.86 -5.67 5.16
CA MET A 155 15.76 -6.41 3.90
C MET A 155 14.36 -6.99 3.68
N TRP A 156 13.78 -6.74 2.51
CA TRP A 156 12.46 -7.24 2.09
C TRP A 156 12.57 -7.94 0.74
N GLY A 157 13.21 -9.11 0.73
CA GLY A 157 13.72 -9.73 -0.51
C GLY A 157 15.01 -9.04 -0.95
N GLU A 158 15.03 -8.55 -2.19
CA GLU A 158 16.17 -7.80 -2.74
C GLU A 158 16.08 -6.28 -2.47
N ILE A 159 15.07 -5.85 -1.70
CA ILE A 159 14.90 -4.44 -1.30
C ILE A 159 15.58 -4.23 0.05
N ASP A 160 16.69 -3.50 0.05
CA ASP A 160 17.23 -2.84 1.24
C ASP A 160 16.51 -1.51 1.43
N ILE A 161 15.69 -1.39 2.49
CA ILE A 161 14.86 -0.21 2.70
C ILE A 161 15.69 1.04 3.05
N GLU A 162 16.82 0.88 3.73
CA GLU A 162 17.68 2.01 4.11
C GLU A 162 18.34 2.57 2.85
N GLN A 163 18.83 1.69 1.98
CA GLN A 163 19.35 2.08 0.68
C GLN A 163 18.27 2.71 -0.21
N TYR A 164 17.08 2.12 -0.25
CA TYR A 164 15.95 2.59 -1.05
C TYR A 164 15.58 4.04 -0.68
N GLU A 165 15.41 4.32 0.61
CA GLU A 165 15.10 5.67 1.10
C GLU A 165 16.28 6.64 0.96
N HIS A 166 17.52 6.17 1.13
CA HIS A 166 18.70 7.00 0.91
C HIS A 166 18.73 7.55 -0.51
N TYR A 167 18.54 6.69 -1.52
CA TYR A 167 18.60 7.08 -2.94
C TYR A 167 17.30 7.70 -3.48
N ASN A 168 16.18 7.59 -2.74
CA ASN A 168 14.95 8.33 -3.02
C ASN A 168 15.15 9.85 -2.90
N ASN A 169 16.12 10.30 -2.09
CA ASN A 169 16.45 11.71 -1.97
C ASN A 169 17.19 12.20 -3.23
N PRO A 170 16.71 13.27 -3.91
CA PRO A 170 17.40 13.83 -5.07
C PRO A 170 18.85 14.24 -4.82
N ALA A 171 19.17 14.67 -3.59
CA ALA A 171 20.54 15.03 -3.21
C ALA A 171 21.50 13.82 -3.20
N ASN A 172 20.97 12.60 -3.18
CA ASN A 172 21.74 11.36 -3.12
C ASN A 172 21.73 10.58 -4.44
N GLY A 173 21.18 11.15 -5.52
CA GLY A 173 21.24 10.58 -6.88
C GLY A 173 19.88 10.24 -7.51
N TYR A 174 18.78 10.34 -6.77
CA TYR A 174 17.42 10.08 -7.25
C TYR A 174 17.29 8.77 -8.06
N MET A 175 17.68 7.67 -7.42
CA MET A 175 17.93 6.41 -8.10
C MET A 175 17.17 5.27 -7.43
N HIS A 176 16.63 4.36 -8.25
CA HIS A 176 16.02 3.12 -7.78
C HIS A 176 16.47 1.92 -8.62
N ILE A 177 16.74 0.80 -7.93
CA ILE A 177 16.88 -0.50 -8.56
C ILE A 177 15.48 -0.94 -9.00
N VAL A 178 15.27 -1.10 -10.30
CA VAL A 178 13.99 -1.53 -10.87
C VAL A 178 13.93 -3.05 -10.99
N VAL A 179 15.05 -3.67 -11.37
CA VAL A 179 15.21 -5.12 -11.40
C VAL A 179 16.52 -5.48 -10.71
N PRO A 180 16.48 -6.22 -9.59
CA PRO A 180 17.68 -6.61 -8.84
C PRO A 180 18.77 -7.20 -9.72
N GLY A 181 19.98 -6.65 -9.62
CA GLY A 181 21.16 -7.08 -10.37
C GLY A 181 21.12 -6.82 -11.88
N LYS A 182 20.12 -6.09 -12.41
CA LYS A 182 19.95 -5.88 -13.87
C LYS A 182 19.68 -4.45 -14.28
N PHE A 183 18.69 -3.80 -13.67
CA PHE A 183 18.22 -2.49 -14.10
C PHE A 183 18.13 -1.51 -12.94
N VAL A 184 18.66 -0.32 -13.20
CA VAL A 184 18.61 0.84 -12.33
C VAL A 184 18.05 2.00 -13.13
N ALA A 185 17.13 2.76 -12.54
CA ALA A 185 16.62 4.01 -13.07
C ALA A 185 17.09 5.16 -12.19
N PHE A 186 17.51 6.27 -12.79
CA PHE A 186 18.00 7.47 -12.10
C PHE A 186 17.69 8.72 -12.94
N GLN A 187 17.77 9.89 -12.32
CA GLN A 187 17.60 11.21 -12.97
C GLN A 187 18.84 11.67 -13.72
#